data_AF-A0A0C7N034-F1
#
_entry.id   AF-A0A0C7N034-F1
#
_cell.length_a   1.000
_cell.length_b   1.000
_cell.length_c   1.000
_cell.angle_alpha   90.00
_cell.angle_beta   90.00
_cell.angle_gamma   90.00
#
_symmetry.space_group_name_H-M   'P 1'
#
loop_
_entity.id
_entity.type
_entity.pdbx_description
1 polymer ?
#
loop_
_entity_poly.entity_id
_entity_poly.type
_entity_poly.pdbx_seq_one_letter_code
_entity_poly.pdbx_strand_id
1 'polypeptide(L)'
;MNIDIDDILADLDRDTTAVDSSLISQTHNDTTILGSDGAETDKLRHITNVSPVEDFETLITHWRNERMSPELLPFPHLLMQRTLRRVQEQVEHIEVLSMGYLDDTGGSADASDSRNATLLSKLPLLGMEADLERLRFVLRSFLRCRLAKIDKYNLYLRQFNEEGAAVSLDELLSRQELEYHERHFAILLKLLNNSILRHLPPELQAVDDNDGSVKMVEEPEWTRFVFVFVSGPDPKKEQVPDPRLLVSETTGQQFYPVTIQELQEEAELAIGGIYVMRYNVVRELILENKVQLI
;
A
#
# COMPACT_ATOMS: atom_id res chain seq x y z
N MET A 1 -17.78 39.25 20.38
CA MET A 1 -16.59 39.11 19.51
C MET A 1 -15.79 37.99 20.14
N ASN A 2 -16.11 36.74 19.78
CA ASN A 2 -15.38 35.58 20.28
C ASN A 2 -14.10 35.53 19.46
N ILE A 3 -12.96 35.74 20.11
CA ILE A 3 -11.65 35.66 19.48
C ILE A 3 -11.37 34.18 19.30
N ASP A 4 -11.15 33.77 18.06
CA ASP A 4 -10.70 32.43 17.70
C ASP A 4 -9.22 32.31 18.11
N ILE A 5 -8.97 31.49 19.14
CA ILE A 5 -7.65 31.29 19.76
C ILE A 5 -7.08 29.90 19.43
N ASP A 6 -7.75 29.14 18.55
CA ASP A 6 -7.38 27.77 18.25
C ASP A 6 -6.00 27.68 17.59
N ASP A 7 -5.62 28.66 16.76
CA ASP A 7 -4.27 28.74 16.17
C ASP A 7 -3.18 28.97 17.24
N ILE A 8 -3.47 29.76 18.27
CA ILE A 8 -2.51 30.05 19.37
C ILE A 8 -2.35 28.81 20.26
N LEU A 9 -3.43 28.07 20.47
CA LEU A 9 -3.40 26.82 21.22
C LEU A 9 -2.66 25.72 20.43
N ALA A 10 -2.83 25.65 19.12
CA ALA A 10 -2.15 24.69 18.26
C ALA A 10 -0.62 24.91 18.19
N ASP A 11 -0.17 26.17 18.15
CA ASP A 11 1.26 26.50 18.23
C ASP A 11 1.85 26.18 19.60
N LEU A 12 1.09 26.42 20.69
CA LEU A 12 1.53 26.06 22.04
C LEU A 12 1.68 24.54 22.22
N ASP A 13 0.81 23.73 21.59
CA ASP A 13 0.86 22.27 21.67
C ASP A 13 2.00 21.64 20.83
N ARG A 14 2.43 22.34 19.76
CA ARG A 14 3.64 21.96 19.02
C ARG A 14 4.90 22.12 19.84
N ASP A 15 4.98 23.17 20.65
CA ASP A 15 6.16 23.45 21.48
C ASP A 15 6.22 22.55 22.72
N THR A 16 5.08 22.12 23.29
CA THR A 16 5.04 21.18 24.43
C THR A 16 5.38 19.74 24.02
N THR A 17 5.14 19.36 22.77
CA THR A 17 5.47 18.03 22.22
C THR A 17 6.90 17.91 21.70
N ALA A 18 7.66 19.01 21.64
CA ALA A 18 9.06 19.04 21.22
C ALA A 18 10.07 18.63 22.33
N VAL A 19 9.59 18.26 23.52
CA VAL A 19 10.47 17.88 24.64
C VAL A 19 10.71 16.36 24.63
N ASP A 20 11.98 16.00 24.42
CA ASP A 20 12.62 14.68 24.59
C ASP A 20 12.43 13.60 23.51
N SER A 21 13.04 13.84 22.35
CA SER A 21 13.58 12.75 21.50
C SER A 21 15.11 12.80 21.34
N SER A 22 15.77 13.81 21.89
CA SER A 22 17.21 14.07 21.73
C SER A 22 18.10 13.45 22.82
N LEU A 23 17.53 12.84 23.87
CA LEU A 23 18.30 12.40 25.04
C LEU A 23 18.94 11.00 24.96
N ILE A 24 18.81 10.25 23.85
CA ILE A 24 19.35 8.87 23.75
C ILE A 24 20.73 8.78 23.06
N SER A 25 21.34 9.89 22.63
CA SER A 25 22.61 9.80 21.88
C SER A 25 23.67 10.83 22.23
N GLN A 26 24.03 10.96 23.51
CA GLN A 26 25.27 11.64 23.90
C GLN A 26 25.96 10.94 25.08
N THR A 27 26.71 9.87 24.80
CA THR A 27 27.89 9.53 25.61
C THR A 27 29.11 10.18 24.95
N HIS A 28 29.71 11.08 25.72
CA HIS A 28 30.83 11.96 25.43
C HIS A 28 31.97 11.35 24.59
N ASN A 29 32.33 12.05 23.51
CA ASN A 29 33.73 12.25 23.11
C ASN A 29 33.88 13.71 22.69
N ASP A 30 34.27 14.55 23.65
CA ASP A 30 34.57 15.96 23.45
C ASP A 30 35.84 16.13 22.61
N THR A 31 35.71 16.70 21.42
CA THR A 31 36.83 17.41 20.77
C THR A 31 36.30 18.65 20.06
N THR A 32 36.79 19.78 20.54
CA THR A 32 36.46 21.16 20.17
C THR A 32 36.68 21.43 18.68
N ILE A 33 35.68 21.97 17.98
CA ILE A 33 35.90 22.66 16.68
C ILE A 33 35.26 24.04 16.72
N LEU A 34 36.14 25.02 16.52
CA LEU A 34 35.92 26.46 16.40
C LEU A 34 35.25 26.78 15.04
N GLY A 35 34.44 27.83 15.02
CA GLY A 35 33.48 28.13 13.95
C GLY A 35 34.01 28.34 12.53
N SER A 36 33.07 28.18 11.60
CA SER A 36 33.08 28.73 10.24
C SER A 36 31.63 28.94 9.83
N ASP A 37 31.25 30.20 9.62
CA ASP A 37 30.06 30.58 8.86
C ASP A 37 30.05 29.88 7.50
N GLY A 38 28.88 29.37 7.11
CA GLY A 38 28.66 28.68 5.85
C GLY A 38 27.20 28.28 5.72
N ALA A 39 26.41 29.16 5.12
CA ALA A 39 25.03 28.92 4.77
C ALA A 39 24.87 27.75 3.77
N GLU A 40 23.70 27.10 3.85
CA GLU A 40 23.10 26.21 2.85
C GLU A 40 23.62 24.76 2.71
N THR A 41 23.22 23.87 3.64
CA THR A 41 23.08 22.42 3.30
C THR A 41 21.88 21.72 3.97
N ASP A 42 20.87 22.45 4.47
CA ASP A 42 19.73 21.84 5.19
C ASP A 42 18.58 21.34 4.27
N LYS A 43 18.76 21.40 2.94
CA LYS A 43 17.74 21.00 1.96
C LYS A 43 17.92 19.59 1.38
N LEU A 44 18.89 18.82 1.84
CA LEU A 44 19.19 17.51 1.25
C LEU A 44 19.24 16.39 2.29
N ARG A 45 18.12 16.20 3.02
CA ARG A 45 17.67 14.95 3.65
C ARG A 45 16.45 15.24 4.54
N HIS A 46 15.33 15.62 3.92
CA HIS A 46 14.06 15.26 4.52
C HIS A 46 13.89 13.75 4.31
N ILE A 47 14.64 12.95 5.09
CA ILE A 47 14.31 11.54 5.26
C ILE A 47 12.96 11.61 5.96
N THR A 48 11.88 11.43 5.19
CA THR A 48 10.58 11.17 5.78
C THR A 48 10.78 9.94 6.64
N ASN A 49 10.88 10.12 7.96
CA ASN A 49 10.90 9.03 8.91
C ASN A 49 9.50 8.43 8.90
N VAL A 50 9.18 7.69 7.84
CA VAL A 50 7.88 7.06 7.69
C VAL A 50 7.80 5.97 8.73
N SER A 51 6.81 6.11 9.62
CA SER A 51 6.63 5.21 10.74
C SER A 51 6.30 3.81 10.24
N PRO A 52 6.80 2.74 10.90
CA PRO A 52 6.40 1.38 10.60
C PRO A 52 4.88 1.16 10.69
N VAL A 53 4.21 1.91 11.57
CA VAL A 53 2.76 1.84 11.77
C VAL A 53 2.02 2.41 10.56
N GLU A 54 2.44 3.57 10.06
CA GLU A 54 1.82 4.21 8.89
C GLU A 54 1.95 3.34 7.63
N ASP A 55 3.06 2.62 7.51
CA ASP A 55 3.26 1.67 6.40
C ASP A 55 2.38 0.45 6.49
N PHE A 56 2.13 -0.04 7.71
CA PHE A 56 1.21 -1.12 7.92
C PHE A 56 -0.23 -0.69 7.57
N GLU A 57 -0.65 0.49 8.01
CA GLU A 57 -1.96 1.04 7.67
C GLU A 57 -2.12 1.24 6.16
N THR A 58 -1.09 1.80 5.51
CA THR A 58 -1.08 1.99 4.05
C THR A 58 -1.12 0.64 3.33
N LEU A 59 -0.39 -0.38 3.82
CA LEU A 59 -0.42 -1.73 3.27
C LEU A 59 -1.80 -2.38 3.40
N ILE A 60 -2.47 -2.21 4.54
CA ILE A 60 -3.83 -2.72 4.75
C ILE A 60 -4.83 -2.05 3.81
N THR A 61 -4.69 -0.73 3.58
CA THR A 61 -5.51 0.00 2.61
C THR A 61 -5.30 -0.52 1.19
N HIS A 62 -4.05 -0.67 0.74
CA HIS A 62 -3.77 -1.26 -0.57
C HIS A 62 -4.28 -2.70 -0.68
N TRP A 63 -4.13 -3.51 0.38
CA TRP A 63 -4.63 -4.88 0.42
C TRP A 63 -6.15 -4.96 0.28
N ARG A 64 -6.89 -4.10 0.99
CA ARG A 64 -8.35 -4.00 0.87
C ARG A 64 -8.76 -3.53 -0.52
N ASN A 65 -8.13 -2.46 -1.01
CA ASN A 65 -8.41 -1.90 -2.32
C ASN A 65 -8.17 -2.91 -3.44
N GLU A 66 -7.08 -3.67 -3.37
CA GLU A 66 -6.78 -4.72 -4.36
C GLU A 66 -7.81 -5.85 -4.32
N ARG A 67 -8.30 -6.25 -3.15
CA ARG A 67 -9.31 -7.33 -3.07
C ARG A 67 -10.68 -6.94 -3.62
N MET A 68 -11.05 -5.67 -3.48
CA MET A 68 -12.39 -5.18 -3.81
C MET A 68 -12.46 -4.51 -5.18
N SER A 69 -11.32 -4.21 -5.80
CA SER A 69 -11.26 -3.63 -7.15
C SER A 69 -11.43 -4.69 -8.25
N PRO A 70 -12.19 -4.39 -9.32
CA PRO A 70 -12.29 -5.26 -10.49
C PRO A 70 -11.04 -5.20 -11.38
N GLU A 71 -10.31 -4.08 -11.41
CA GLU A 71 -9.05 -3.93 -12.16
C GLU A 71 -7.82 -4.31 -11.34
N LEU A 72 -6.66 -4.43 -12.00
CA LEU A 72 -5.36 -4.53 -11.33
C LEU A 72 -4.87 -3.13 -10.97
N LEU A 73 -4.63 -2.86 -9.68
CA LEU A 73 -4.16 -1.56 -9.21
C LEU A 73 -2.63 -1.39 -9.44
N PRO A 74 -2.09 -0.16 -9.43
CA PRO A 74 -0.65 0.07 -9.50
C PRO A 74 0.10 -0.57 -8.32
N PHE A 75 1.29 -1.10 -8.60
CA PHE A 75 2.08 -1.77 -7.58
C PHE A 75 2.82 -0.74 -6.71
N PRO A 76 2.65 -0.75 -5.38
CA PRO A 76 3.33 0.21 -4.50
C PRO A 76 4.78 -0.22 -4.24
N HIS A 77 5.67 0.02 -5.22
CA HIS A 77 7.07 -0.43 -5.22
C HIS A 77 7.83 -0.04 -3.95
N LEU A 78 7.78 1.24 -3.56
CA LEU A 78 8.54 1.77 -2.41
C LEU A 78 8.04 1.18 -1.08
N LEU A 79 6.72 1.09 -0.91
CA LEU A 79 6.11 0.50 0.28
C LEU A 79 6.47 -0.98 0.41
N MET A 80 6.34 -1.73 -0.70
CA MET A 80 6.64 -3.16 -0.72
C MET A 80 8.12 -3.43 -0.44
N GLN A 81 9.03 -2.69 -1.06
CA GLN A 81 10.47 -2.82 -0.80
C GLN A 81 10.81 -2.59 0.68
N ARG A 82 10.24 -1.54 1.28
CA ARG A 82 10.48 -1.20 2.69
C ARG A 82 9.88 -2.24 3.64
N THR A 83 8.65 -2.68 3.40
CA THR A 83 7.98 -3.68 4.23
C THR A 83 8.66 -5.05 4.14
N LEU A 84 9.04 -5.50 2.94
CA LEU A 84 9.79 -6.75 2.77
C LEU A 84 11.16 -6.69 3.45
N ARG A 85 11.87 -5.57 3.33
CA ARG A 85 13.14 -5.36 4.04
C ARG A 85 12.98 -5.44 5.56
N ARG A 86 11.99 -4.73 6.12
CA ARG A 86 11.71 -4.77 7.57
C ARG A 86 11.29 -6.16 8.03
N VAL A 87 10.50 -6.89 7.23
CA VAL A 87 10.18 -8.29 7.54
C VAL A 87 11.45 -9.10 7.63
N GLN A 88 12.38 -8.98 6.67
CA GLN A 88 13.65 -9.70 6.69
C GLN A 88 14.49 -9.34 7.93
N GLU A 89 14.68 -8.05 8.21
CA GLU A 89 15.42 -7.57 9.39
C GLU A 89 14.77 -8.09 10.69
N GLN A 90 13.45 -8.14 10.77
CA GLN A 90 12.73 -8.69 11.91
C GLN A 90 12.90 -10.21 12.05
N VAL A 91 13.00 -10.97 10.94
CA VAL A 91 13.33 -12.41 11.00
C VAL A 91 14.70 -12.61 11.63
N GLU A 92 15.70 -11.89 11.10
CA GLU A 92 17.10 -11.98 11.57
C GLU A 92 17.20 -11.57 13.04
N HIS A 93 16.48 -10.52 13.45
CA HIS A 93 16.45 -10.05 14.84
C HIS A 93 15.80 -11.07 15.79
N ILE A 94 14.68 -11.69 15.41
CA ILE A 94 14.05 -12.75 16.21
C ILE A 94 14.98 -13.97 16.34
N GLU A 95 15.70 -14.32 15.28
CA GLU A 95 16.67 -15.42 15.30
C GLU A 95 17.83 -15.14 16.26
N VAL A 96 18.42 -13.94 16.21
CA VAL A 96 19.50 -13.52 17.14
C VAL A 96 19.01 -13.52 18.60
N LEU A 97 17.82 -12.97 18.85
CA LEU A 97 17.23 -13.01 20.18
C LEU A 97 17.04 -14.46 20.64
N SER A 98 16.42 -15.29 19.81
CA SER A 98 16.18 -16.71 20.08
C SER A 98 17.46 -17.47 20.43
N MET A 99 18.56 -17.21 19.70
CA MET A 99 19.87 -17.80 20.00
C MET A 99 20.46 -17.30 21.33
N GLY A 100 20.32 -16.01 21.64
CA GLY A 100 20.77 -15.43 22.92
C GLY A 100 20.06 -16.03 24.14
N TYR A 101 18.82 -16.50 24.01
CA TYR A 101 18.10 -17.21 25.08
C TYR A 101 18.72 -18.58 25.42
N LEU A 102 19.36 -19.26 24.45
CA LEU A 102 19.94 -20.58 24.68
C LEU A 102 21.17 -20.49 25.59
N ASP A 103 21.96 -19.42 25.50
CA ASP A 103 23.16 -19.21 26.33
C ASP A 103 22.84 -18.85 27.79
N ASP A 104 21.79 -18.07 28.06
CA ASP A 104 21.44 -17.63 29.42
C ASP A 104 20.82 -18.75 30.28
N THR A 105 20.23 -19.77 29.63
CA THR A 105 19.69 -20.96 30.33
C THR A 105 20.76 -21.94 30.85
N GLY A 106 22.03 -21.75 30.48
CA GLY A 106 23.14 -22.61 30.93
C GLY A 106 23.79 -22.21 32.27
N GLY A 107 23.42 -21.06 32.87
CA GLY A 107 24.30 -20.39 33.85
C GLY A 107 23.79 -20.08 35.27
N SER A 108 22.51 -20.25 35.63
CA SER A 108 22.02 -19.84 36.97
C SER A 108 21.12 -20.86 37.67
N ALA A 109 21.48 -21.17 38.93
CA ALA A 109 20.93 -22.24 39.75
C ALA A 109 19.83 -21.79 40.75
N ASP A 110 19.12 -20.68 40.49
CA ASP A 110 18.00 -20.21 41.33
C ASP A 110 16.65 -20.35 40.59
N ALA A 111 15.99 -21.48 40.84
CA ALA A 111 14.95 -22.06 39.98
C ALA A 111 13.54 -21.44 40.08
N SER A 112 13.27 -20.50 40.99
CA SER A 112 11.93 -19.90 41.17
C SER A 112 11.78 -18.50 40.58
N ASP A 113 12.76 -17.61 40.78
CA ASP A 113 12.75 -16.26 40.18
C ASP A 113 13.16 -16.29 38.70
N SER A 114 14.01 -17.25 38.31
CA SER A 114 14.41 -17.48 36.93
C SER A 114 13.20 -17.80 36.02
N ARG A 115 12.25 -18.64 36.47
CA ARG A 115 11.07 -19.01 35.63
C ARG A 115 10.18 -17.82 35.28
N ASN A 116 9.96 -16.91 36.22
CA ASN A 116 9.17 -15.69 35.96
C ASN A 116 9.94 -14.76 35.02
N ALA A 117 11.26 -14.61 35.19
CA ALA A 117 12.11 -13.86 34.26
C ALA A 117 12.14 -14.49 32.85
N THR A 118 12.21 -15.82 32.73
CA THR A 118 12.16 -16.54 31.44
C THR A 118 10.79 -16.43 30.76
N LEU A 119 9.70 -16.44 31.52
CA LEU A 119 8.35 -16.24 30.97
C LEU A 119 8.12 -14.79 30.53
N LEU A 120 8.55 -13.81 31.34
CA LEU A 120 8.47 -12.38 31.01
C LEU A 120 9.29 -12.01 29.78
N SER A 121 10.39 -12.72 29.55
CA SER A 121 11.28 -12.51 28.40
C SER A 121 10.86 -13.35 27.18
N LYS A 122 10.21 -14.50 27.33
CA LYS A 122 9.63 -15.29 26.21
C LYS A 122 8.36 -14.66 25.64
N LEU A 123 7.56 -13.98 26.46
CA LEU A 123 6.32 -13.34 26.02
C LEU A 123 6.50 -12.31 24.88
N PRO A 124 7.45 -11.35 24.94
CA PRO A 124 7.69 -10.42 23.84
C PRO A 124 8.17 -11.14 22.58
N LEU A 125 8.98 -12.19 22.69
CA LEU A 125 9.40 -13.00 21.54
C LEU A 125 8.21 -13.66 20.84
N LEU A 126 7.29 -14.27 21.62
CA LEU A 126 6.06 -14.85 21.07
C LEU A 126 5.18 -13.77 20.40
N GLY A 127 5.07 -12.59 21.00
CA GLY A 127 4.36 -11.46 20.42
C GLY A 127 4.97 -11.02 19.07
N MET A 128 6.29 -10.89 19.02
CA MET A 128 7.02 -10.53 17.79
C MET A 128 6.85 -11.58 16.70
N GLU A 129 6.89 -12.87 17.03
CA GLU A 129 6.67 -13.97 16.09
C GLU A 129 5.24 -13.95 15.53
N ALA A 130 4.23 -13.82 16.41
CA ALA A 130 2.84 -13.74 16.01
C ALA A 130 2.54 -12.55 15.09
N ASP A 131 3.10 -11.37 15.38
CA ASP A 131 2.94 -10.18 14.53
C ASP A 131 3.63 -10.34 13.17
N LEU A 132 4.79 -11.01 13.13
CA LEU A 132 5.48 -11.32 11.89
C LEU A 132 4.63 -12.27 11.01
N GLU A 133 4.00 -13.28 11.62
CA GLU A 133 3.08 -14.17 10.89
C GLU A 133 1.87 -13.41 10.32
N ARG A 134 1.27 -12.51 11.10
CA ARG A 134 0.15 -11.66 10.65
C ARG A 134 0.55 -10.78 9.48
N LEU A 135 1.71 -10.13 9.54
CA LEU A 135 2.23 -9.31 8.45
C LEU A 135 2.52 -10.13 7.19
N ARG A 136 3.17 -11.29 7.35
CA ARG A 136 3.42 -12.22 6.23
C ARG A 136 2.12 -12.71 5.60
N PHE A 137 1.08 -12.96 6.40
CA PHE A 137 -0.23 -13.35 5.88
C PHE A 137 -0.80 -12.25 4.97
N VAL A 138 -0.80 -10.99 5.41
CA VAL A 138 -1.29 -9.85 4.62
C VAL A 138 -0.51 -9.72 3.31
N LEU A 139 0.83 -9.73 3.37
CA LEU A 139 1.69 -9.64 2.19
C LEU A 139 1.42 -10.77 1.18
N ARG A 140 1.34 -12.02 1.66
CA ARG A 140 1.04 -13.17 0.79
C ARG A 140 -0.37 -13.12 0.22
N SER A 141 -1.35 -12.66 1.00
CA SER A 141 -2.73 -12.50 0.56
C SER A 141 -2.84 -11.43 -0.53
N PHE A 142 -2.15 -10.29 -0.36
CA PHE A 142 -2.05 -9.24 -1.36
C PHE A 142 -1.46 -9.77 -2.67
N LEU A 143 -0.27 -10.38 -2.62
CA LEU A 143 0.40 -10.90 -3.82
C LEU A 143 -0.42 -12.00 -4.51
N ARG A 144 -1.05 -12.92 -3.75
CA ARG A 144 -1.92 -13.94 -4.34
C ARG A 144 -3.14 -13.36 -5.06
N CYS A 145 -3.75 -12.31 -4.50
CA CYS A 145 -4.87 -11.63 -5.15
C CYS A 145 -4.43 -10.99 -6.47
N ARG A 146 -3.25 -10.36 -6.49
CA ARG A 146 -2.69 -9.76 -7.70
C ARG A 146 -2.35 -10.80 -8.76
N LEU A 147 -1.68 -11.89 -8.39
CA LEU A 147 -1.36 -12.98 -9.31
C LEU A 147 -2.62 -13.59 -9.94
N ALA A 148 -3.69 -13.78 -9.16
CA ALA A 148 -4.97 -14.25 -9.69
C ALA A 148 -5.59 -13.29 -10.71
N LYS A 149 -5.44 -11.96 -10.51
CA LYS A 149 -5.88 -10.96 -11.48
C LYS A 149 -4.98 -10.92 -12.71
N ILE A 150 -3.67 -11.10 -12.56
CA ILE A 150 -2.71 -11.18 -13.68
C ILE A 150 -3.01 -12.40 -14.55
N ASP A 151 -3.33 -13.55 -13.94
CA ASP A 151 -3.74 -14.75 -14.66
C ASP A 151 -5.03 -14.52 -15.45
N LYS A 152 -6.01 -13.84 -14.84
CA LYS A 152 -7.30 -13.52 -15.48
C LYS A 152 -7.13 -12.52 -16.64
N TYR A 153 -6.37 -11.45 -16.41
CA TYR A 153 -6.20 -10.34 -17.36
C TYR A 153 -4.95 -10.49 -18.24
N ASN A 154 -4.47 -11.72 -18.46
CA ASN A 154 -3.19 -11.95 -19.13
C ASN A 154 -3.15 -11.36 -20.55
N LEU A 155 -4.18 -11.62 -21.36
CA LEU A 155 -4.32 -11.10 -22.72
C LEU A 155 -4.55 -9.59 -22.73
N TYR A 156 -5.36 -9.09 -21.79
CA TYR A 156 -5.64 -7.66 -21.64
C TYR A 156 -4.38 -6.86 -21.35
N LEU A 157 -3.54 -7.32 -20.40
CA LEU A 157 -2.28 -6.68 -20.07
C LEU A 157 -1.31 -6.65 -21.26
N ARG A 158 -1.39 -7.63 -22.15
CA ARG A 158 -0.57 -7.66 -23.37
C ARG A 158 -1.05 -6.66 -24.41
N GLN A 159 -2.35 -6.60 -24.69
CA GLN A 159 -2.92 -5.58 -25.57
C GLN A 159 -2.60 -4.18 -25.05
N PHE A 160 -2.75 -3.97 -23.73
CA PHE A 160 -2.40 -2.73 -23.06
C PHE A 160 -0.91 -2.34 -23.23
N ASN A 161 0.00 -3.32 -23.29
CA ASN A 161 1.41 -3.10 -23.55
C ASN A 161 1.68 -2.73 -25.03
N GLU A 162 1.02 -3.42 -25.95
CA GLU A 162 1.19 -3.23 -27.41
C GLU A 162 0.57 -1.90 -27.90
N GLU A 163 -0.53 -1.45 -27.29
CA GLU A 163 -1.23 -0.20 -27.62
C GLU A 163 -0.53 1.06 -27.08
N GLY A 164 0.58 0.93 -26.34
CA GLY A 164 1.36 2.06 -25.84
C GLY A 164 0.60 2.90 -24.80
N ALA A 165 0.07 2.24 -23.78
CA ALA A 165 -0.74 2.89 -22.76
C ALA A 165 -0.01 3.94 -21.90
N ALA A 166 -0.79 4.86 -21.32
CA ALA A 166 -0.31 6.00 -20.52
C ALA A 166 0.39 5.63 -19.19
N VAL A 167 0.25 4.38 -18.72
CA VAL A 167 0.92 3.87 -17.51
C VAL A 167 1.86 2.76 -17.95
N SER A 168 3.15 2.92 -17.64
CA SER A 168 4.16 1.93 -17.98
C SER A 168 3.87 0.61 -17.25
N LEU A 169 4.00 -0.53 -17.94
CA LEU A 169 3.84 -1.85 -17.31
C LEU A 169 4.76 -2.01 -16.07
N ASP A 170 5.93 -1.36 -16.10
CA ASP A 170 6.90 -1.31 -15.02
C ASP A 170 6.39 -0.60 -13.75
N GLU A 171 5.44 0.33 -13.88
CA GLU A 171 4.79 0.99 -12.75
C GLU A 171 3.60 0.16 -12.23
N LEU A 172 2.90 -0.52 -13.14
CA LEU A 172 1.72 -1.31 -12.81
C LEU A 172 2.08 -2.65 -12.12
N LEU A 173 3.14 -3.31 -12.58
CA LEU A 173 3.57 -4.63 -12.11
C LEU A 173 4.94 -4.56 -11.45
N SER A 174 5.16 -5.43 -10.47
CA SER A 174 6.52 -5.70 -9.98
C SER A 174 7.35 -6.43 -11.03
N ARG A 175 8.68 -6.28 -11.01
CA ARG A 175 9.59 -7.00 -11.91
C ARG A 175 9.35 -8.53 -11.90
N GLN A 176 9.12 -9.10 -10.72
CA GLN A 176 8.82 -10.52 -10.58
C GLN A 176 7.43 -10.89 -11.09
N GLU A 177 6.47 -9.97 -11.03
CA GLU A 177 5.11 -10.16 -11.59
C GLU A 177 5.17 -10.15 -13.12
N LEU A 178 5.98 -9.29 -13.72
CA LEU A 178 6.22 -9.25 -15.17
C LEU A 178 6.86 -10.55 -15.65
N GLU A 179 7.91 -11.00 -14.98
CA GLU A 179 8.57 -12.28 -15.28
C GLU A 179 7.61 -13.48 -15.14
N TYR A 180 6.70 -13.42 -14.17
CA TYR A 180 5.63 -14.42 -14.01
C TYR A 180 4.63 -14.37 -15.17
N HIS A 181 4.15 -13.18 -15.53
CA HIS A 181 3.19 -12.97 -16.63
C HIS A 181 3.71 -13.50 -17.96
N GLU A 182 4.95 -13.15 -18.33
CA GLU A 182 5.57 -13.59 -19.59
C GLU A 182 5.74 -15.12 -19.63
N ARG A 183 6.23 -15.72 -18.54
CA ARG A 183 6.43 -17.17 -18.46
C ARG A 183 5.13 -17.93 -18.48
N HIS A 184 4.15 -17.48 -17.69
CA HIS A 184 2.83 -18.10 -17.62
C HIS A 184 2.17 -18.07 -19.00
N PHE A 185 2.22 -16.91 -19.68
CA PHE A 185 1.68 -16.75 -21.02
C PHE A 185 2.38 -17.68 -22.03
N ALA A 186 3.71 -17.75 -22.03
CA ALA A 186 4.45 -18.62 -22.94
C ALA A 186 4.09 -20.11 -22.74
N ILE A 187 3.90 -20.54 -21.48
CA ILE A 187 3.48 -21.92 -21.16
C ILE A 187 2.05 -22.17 -21.63
N LEU A 188 1.13 -21.24 -21.37
CA LEU A 188 -0.28 -21.32 -21.76
C LEU A 188 -0.41 -21.36 -23.28
N LEU A 189 0.29 -20.48 -24.00
CA LEU A 189 0.30 -20.44 -25.46
C LEU A 189 0.88 -21.73 -26.05
N LYS A 190 1.96 -22.26 -25.46
CA LYS A 190 2.52 -23.56 -25.85
C LYS A 190 1.53 -24.69 -25.64
N LEU A 191 0.79 -24.70 -24.54
CA LEU A 191 -0.25 -25.69 -24.26
C LEU A 191 -1.37 -25.62 -25.29
N LEU A 192 -1.94 -24.44 -25.52
CA LEU A 192 -3.02 -24.20 -26.48
C LEU A 192 -2.58 -24.57 -27.90
N ASN A 193 -1.39 -24.14 -28.32
CA ASN A 193 -0.86 -24.46 -29.65
C ASN A 193 -0.72 -25.96 -29.89
N ASN A 194 -0.20 -26.69 -28.90
CA ASN A 194 0.01 -28.13 -29.04
C ASN A 194 -1.30 -28.93 -28.94
N SER A 195 -2.26 -28.46 -28.14
CA SER A 195 -3.50 -29.20 -27.88
C SER A 195 -4.59 -28.93 -28.90
N ILE A 196 -4.80 -27.66 -29.30
CA ILE A 196 -5.98 -27.27 -30.08
C ILE A 196 -5.66 -26.40 -31.30
N LEU A 197 -4.80 -25.38 -31.19
CA LEU A 197 -4.68 -24.35 -32.25
C LEU A 197 -4.05 -24.92 -33.53
N ARG A 198 -3.16 -25.91 -33.43
CA ARG A 198 -2.57 -26.59 -34.59
C ARG A 198 -3.61 -27.29 -35.49
N HIS A 199 -4.77 -27.65 -34.93
CA HIS A 199 -5.84 -28.32 -35.64
C HIS A 199 -6.90 -27.36 -36.19
N LEU A 200 -6.79 -26.06 -35.88
CA LEU A 200 -7.74 -25.03 -36.27
C LEU A 200 -7.30 -24.35 -37.58
N PRO A 201 -8.24 -23.84 -38.41
CA PRO A 201 -7.91 -23.00 -39.56
C PRO A 201 -7.11 -21.74 -39.16
N PRO A 202 -6.24 -21.23 -40.04
CA PRO A 202 -5.31 -20.12 -39.72
C PRO A 202 -6.04 -18.84 -39.28
N GLU A 203 -7.28 -18.63 -39.71
CA GLU A 203 -8.09 -17.48 -39.33
C GLU A 203 -8.46 -17.48 -37.84
N LEU A 204 -8.54 -18.66 -37.20
CA LEU A 204 -8.94 -18.82 -35.80
C LEU A 204 -7.75 -19.17 -34.88
N GLN A 205 -6.52 -19.21 -35.41
CA GLN A 205 -5.34 -19.54 -34.61
C GLN A 205 -4.88 -18.41 -33.68
N ALA A 206 -5.36 -17.19 -33.92
CA ALA A 206 -5.12 -16.04 -33.04
C ALA A 206 -5.88 -16.21 -31.71
N VAL A 207 -5.20 -15.96 -30.60
CA VAL A 207 -5.77 -16.11 -29.24
C VAL A 207 -6.37 -14.79 -28.73
N ASP A 208 -6.05 -13.71 -29.41
CA ASP A 208 -6.42 -12.32 -29.14
C ASP A 208 -7.47 -11.79 -30.14
N ASP A 209 -8.22 -12.68 -30.79
CA ASP A 209 -9.26 -12.29 -31.75
C ASP A 209 -10.46 -11.64 -31.03
N ASN A 210 -10.65 -10.36 -31.32
CA ASN A 210 -11.75 -9.54 -30.82
C ASN A 210 -12.85 -9.29 -31.87
N ASP A 211 -12.67 -9.72 -33.12
CA ASP A 211 -13.60 -9.49 -34.23
C ASP A 211 -14.75 -10.52 -34.29
N GLY A 212 -14.65 -11.57 -33.48
CA GLY A 212 -15.68 -12.60 -33.34
C GLY A 212 -16.97 -12.14 -32.63
N SER A 213 -17.93 -13.05 -32.51
CA SER A 213 -19.18 -12.80 -31.76
C SER A 213 -18.99 -12.69 -30.24
N VAL A 214 -17.86 -13.17 -29.74
CA VAL A 214 -17.46 -13.12 -28.32
C VAL A 214 -16.05 -12.57 -28.26
N LYS A 215 -15.86 -11.50 -27.50
CA LYS A 215 -14.52 -10.97 -27.21
C LYS A 215 -13.73 -12.02 -26.44
N MET A 216 -12.58 -12.46 -26.97
CA MET A 216 -11.70 -13.43 -26.31
C MET A 216 -10.88 -12.80 -25.19
N VAL A 217 -10.68 -11.48 -25.23
CA VAL A 217 -9.95 -10.76 -24.19
C VAL A 217 -10.90 -10.38 -23.05
N GLU A 218 -10.64 -10.94 -21.87
CA GLU A 218 -11.33 -10.54 -20.64
C GLU A 218 -10.84 -9.17 -20.18
N GLU A 219 -11.68 -8.15 -20.35
CA GLU A 219 -11.43 -6.79 -19.84
C GLU A 219 -11.91 -6.66 -18.36
N PRO A 220 -11.30 -5.77 -17.56
CA PRO A 220 -11.84 -5.43 -16.25
C PRO A 220 -13.26 -4.86 -16.33
N GLU A 221 -14.14 -5.28 -15.41
CA GLU A 221 -15.51 -4.80 -15.38
C GLU A 221 -15.62 -3.42 -14.71
N TRP A 222 -15.53 -2.35 -15.52
CA TRP A 222 -15.56 -0.96 -15.05
C TRP A 222 -16.89 -0.54 -14.40
N THR A 223 -17.99 -1.17 -14.77
CA THR A 223 -19.34 -0.86 -14.28
C THR A 223 -19.72 -1.59 -12.98
N ARG A 224 -18.83 -2.43 -12.46
CA ARG A 224 -19.10 -3.22 -11.26
C ARG A 224 -19.34 -2.30 -10.06
N PHE A 225 -20.38 -2.61 -9.29
CA PHE A 225 -20.66 -1.89 -8.04
C PHE A 225 -19.69 -2.30 -6.94
N VAL A 226 -19.13 -1.30 -6.27
CA VAL A 226 -18.19 -1.44 -5.16
C VAL A 226 -18.67 -0.59 -3.97
N PHE A 227 -18.37 -1.07 -2.76
CA PHE A 227 -18.60 -0.30 -1.54
C PHE A 227 -17.41 0.63 -1.32
N VAL A 228 -17.68 1.92 -1.21
CA VAL A 228 -16.67 2.95 -1.02
C VAL A 228 -16.88 3.67 0.30
N PHE A 229 -15.78 3.93 0.98
CA PHE A 229 -15.72 4.75 2.18
C PHE A 229 -14.87 5.99 1.89
N VAL A 230 -15.46 7.15 2.13
CA VAL A 230 -14.82 8.43 1.86
C VAL A 230 -14.01 8.81 3.09
N SER A 231 -12.70 8.53 3.06
CA SER A 231 -11.81 8.85 4.18
C SER A 231 -11.45 10.33 4.28
N GLY A 232 -11.62 11.08 3.18
CA GLY A 232 -11.20 12.49 3.10
C GLY A 232 -9.71 12.64 2.74
N PRO A 233 -9.22 13.86 2.53
CA PRO A 233 -7.79 14.11 2.32
C PRO A 233 -7.01 13.76 3.59
N ASP A 234 -5.85 13.11 3.42
CA ASP A 234 -5.00 12.71 4.53
C ASP A 234 -4.28 13.97 5.07
N PRO A 235 -4.62 14.49 6.27
CA PRO A 235 -4.21 15.82 6.73
C PRO A 235 -2.69 15.96 6.92
N LYS A 236 -1.96 14.83 6.90
CA LYS A 236 -0.50 14.78 7.06
C LYS A 236 0.28 14.86 5.75
N LYS A 237 -0.33 14.56 4.59
CA LYS A 237 0.39 14.44 3.30
C LYS A 237 0.14 15.62 2.36
N GLU A 238 -0.94 16.36 2.54
CA GLU A 238 -1.33 17.43 1.62
C GLU A 238 -1.49 18.76 2.36
N GLN A 239 -0.43 19.57 2.35
CA GLN A 239 -0.48 20.99 2.72
C GLN A 239 -1.11 21.87 1.62
N VAL A 240 -1.47 21.28 0.47
CA VAL A 240 -2.15 21.96 -0.63
C VAL A 240 -3.62 21.56 -0.60
N PRO A 241 -4.58 22.49 -0.44
CA PRO A 241 -5.99 22.15 -0.48
C PRO A 241 -6.33 21.55 -1.85
N ASP A 242 -6.89 20.34 -1.81
CA ASP A 242 -7.26 19.58 -3.00
C ASP A 242 -8.27 20.39 -3.84
N PRO A 243 -7.99 20.67 -5.12
CA PRO A 243 -8.86 21.49 -5.98
C PRO A 243 -10.26 20.88 -6.23
N ARG A 244 -10.49 19.61 -5.83
CA ARG A 244 -11.79 18.92 -5.99
C ARG A 244 -12.65 18.84 -4.74
N LEU A 245 -12.15 19.27 -3.58
CA LEU A 245 -12.94 19.34 -2.36
C LEU A 245 -13.84 20.58 -2.41
N LEU A 246 -15.14 20.35 -2.56
CA LEU A 246 -16.13 21.40 -2.40
C LEU A 246 -16.69 21.33 -0.97
N VAL A 247 -16.84 22.50 -0.37
CA VAL A 247 -17.52 22.63 0.93
C VAL A 247 -18.98 22.94 0.63
N SER A 248 -19.89 22.14 1.17
CA SER A 248 -21.31 22.42 1.03
C SER A 248 -21.67 23.65 1.85
N GLU A 249 -22.17 24.70 1.17
CA GLU A 249 -22.55 25.98 1.80
C GLU A 249 -23.71 25.80 2.82
N THR A 250 -24.47 24.71 2.74
CA THR A 250 -25.64 24.41 3.58
C THR A 250 -25.34 23.57 4.82
N THR A 251 -24.32 22.71 4.80
CA THR A 251 -24.00 21.77 5.91
C THR A 251 -22.59 21.92 6.47
N GLY A 252 -21.72 22.68 5.81
CA GLY A 252 -20.30 22.81 6.18
C GLY A 252 -19.50 21.52 6.00
N GLN A 253 -20.10 20.46 5.46
CA GLN A 253 -19.41 19.20 5.17
C GLN A 253 -18.68 19.31 3.83
N GLN A 254 -17.44 18.83 3.84
CA GLN A 254 -16.65 18.64 2.63
C GLN A 254 -17.17 17.42 1.87
N PHE A 255 -17.34 17.56 0.54
CA PHE A 255 -17.80 16.49 -0.33
C PHE A 255 -17.01 16.46 -1.64
N TYR A 256 -16.93 15.29 -2.24
CA TYR A 256 -16.42 15.13 -3.60
C TYR A 256 -17.60 15.03 -4.57
N PRO A 257 -17.77 15.99 -5.50
CA PRO A 257 -18.76 15.86 -6.55
C PRO A 257 -18.27 14.82 -7.57
N VAL A 258 -19.08 13.80 -7.84
CA VAL A 258 -18.77 12.84 -8.90
C VAL A 258 -19.92 12.73 -9.87
N THR A 259 -19.60 12.96 -11.15
CA THR A 259 -20.57 12.93 -12.24
C THR A 259 -20.66 11.52 -12.81
N ILE A 260 -21.85 10.91 -12.76
CA ILE A 260 -22.09 9.61 -13.38
C ILE A 260 -22.47 9.87 -14.85
N GLN A 261 -21.49 9.76 -15.76
CA GLN A 261 -21.64 10.14 -17.17
C GLN A 261 -22.84 9.47 -17.88
N GLU A 262 -23.17 8.23 -17.52
CA GLU A 262 -24.27 7.49 -18.14
C GLU A 262 -25.67 7.98 -17.71
N LEU A 263 -25.79 8.45 -16.47
CA LEU A 263 -27.07 8.86 -15.87
C LEU A 263 -27.23 10.39 -15.86
N GLN A 264 -26.17 11.14 -16.19
CA GLN A 264 -26.10 12.60 -16.08
C GLN A 264 -26.51 13.11 -14.69
N GLU A 265 -26.22 12.31 -13.66
CA GLU A 265 -26.51 12.62 -12.26
C GLU A 265 -25.20 12.98 -11.55
N GLU A 266 -25.24 14.08 -10.79
CA GLU A 266 -24.15 14.49 -9.91
C GLU A 266 -24.41 13.92 -8.51
N ALA A 267 -23.48 13.11 -8.02
CA ALA A 267 -23.54 12.54 -6.68
C ALA A 267 -22.52 13.25 -5.78
N GLU A 268 -22.97 13.67 -4.60
CA GLU A 268 -22.13 14.29 -3.58
C GLU A 268 -21.65 13.23 -2.58
N LEU A 269 -20.34 12.98 -2.55
CA LEU A 269 -19.72 12.03 -1.62
C LEU A 269 -19.23 12.76 -0.37
N ALA A 270 -20.01 12.72 0.71
CA ALA A 270 -19.64 13.32 1.98
C ALA A 270 -18.55 12.51 2.69
N ILE A 271 -17.60 13.21 3.34
CA ILE A 271 -16.54 12.58 4.14
C ILE A 271 -17.14 11.78 5.30
N GLY A 272 -16.61 10.58 5.53
CA GLY A 272 -17.09 9.62 6.53
C GLY A 272 -18.33 8.83 6.10
N GLY A 273 -18.87 9.10 4.90
CA GLY A 273 -19.98 8.34 4.33
C GLY A 273 -19.52 7.03 3.68
N ILE A 274 -20.42 6.04 3.69
CA ILE A 274 -20.29 4.80 2.92
C ILE A 274 -21.30 4.85 1.78
N TYR A 275 -20.84 4.63 0.56
CA TYR A 275 -21.66 4.66 -0.65
C TYR A 275 -21.45 3.39 -1.47
N VAL A 276 -22.45 3.04 -2.28
CA VAL A 276 -22.34 1.98 -3.30
C VAL A 276 -22.35 2.65 -4.65
N MET A 277 -21.24 2.56 -5.37
CA MET A 277 -21.08 3.22 -6.67
C MET A 277 -20.41 2.28 -7.66
N ARG A 278 -20.52 2.63 -8.95
CA ARG A 278 -19.77 1.94 -10.01
C ARG A 278 -18.30 2.31 -9.94
N TYR A 279 -17.44 1.33 -10.20
CA TYR A 279 -15.99 1.50 -10.08
C TYR A 279 -15.41 2.59 -10.99
N ASN A 280 -15.92 2.74 -12.22
CA ASN A 280 -15.48 3.76 -13.17
C ASN A 280 -15.54 5.20 -12.63
N VAL A 281 -16.55 5.49 -11.81
CA VAL A 281 -16.80 6.83 -11.23
C VAL A 281 -15.79 7.13 -10.11
N VAL A 282 -15.40 6.12 -9.34
CA VAL A 282 -14.55 6.28 -8.13
C VAL A 282 -13.08 5.97 -8.36
N ARG A 283 -12.69 5.53 -9.57
CA ARG A 283 -11.34 5.09 -9.90
C ARG A 283 -10.27 6.13 -9.60
N GLU A 284 -10.46 7.37 -10.06
CA GLU A 284 -9.50 8.46 -9.85
C GLU A 284 -9.33 8.76 -8.36
N LEU A 285 -10.44 8.79 -7.61
CA LEU A 285 -10.43 9.02 -6.17
C LEU A 285 -9.72 7.91 -5.36
N ILE A 286 -9.73 6.68 -5.88
CA ILE A 286 -9.00 5.54 -5.28
C ILE A 286 -7.50 5.66 -5.56
N LEU A 287 -7.11 6.08 -6.78
CA LEU A 287 -5.69 6.30 -7.13
C LEU A 287 -5.08 7.45 -6.30
N GLU A 288 -5.87 8.48 -6.01
CA GLU A 288 -5.50 9.61 -5.16
C GLU A 288 -5.58 9.27 -3.65
N ASN A 289 -5.96 8.04 -3.27
CA ASN A 289 -6.15 7.56 -1.90
C ASN A 289 -7.18 8.36 -1.06
N LYS A 290 -8.11 9.09 -1.70
CA LYS A 290 -9.19 9.84 -1.03
C LYS A 290 -10.33 8.94 -0.57
N VAL A 291 -10.48 7.82 -1.27
CA VAL A 291 -11.53 6.83 -1.07
C VAL A 291 -10.90 5.46 -0.86
N GLN A 292 -11.44 4.71 0.12
CA GLN A 292 -11.06 3.34 0.40
C GLN A 292 -12.21 2.40 0.04
N LEU A 293 -11.88 1.24 -0.50
CA LEU A 293 -12.87 0.19 -0.76
C LEU A 293 -13.13 -0.61 0.52
N ILE A 294 -14.40 -0.93 0.79
CA ILE A 294 -14.82 -1.82 1.89
C ILE A 294 -15.22 -3.18 1.32
#